data_AF-A0A6F8TCY6-F1
#
_entry.id   AF-A0A6F8TCY6-F1
#
_cell.length_a   1.000
_cell.length_b   1.000
_cell.length_c   1.000
_cell.angle_alpha   90.00
_cell.angle_beta   90.00
_cell.angle_gamma   90.00
#
_symmetry.space_group_name_H-M   'P 1'
#
loop_
_entity.id
_entity.type
_entity.pdbx_description
1 polymer ?
#
loop_
_entity_poly.entity_id
_entity_poly.type
_entity_poly.pdbx_seq_one_letter_code
_entity_poly.pdbx_strand_id
1 'polypeptide(L)'
;MDPRSEVILRQQNYLKGRVLLINAPNDALVSQLPTEIDASVWTWNYADYQGFVNAGTPAHFSVEFPSQEFDQAIIFVPKSKELLNYILHVVMSHLKIDQSVFLVGEKKGGVERAAKQLQSFGKILKLDSARHCQLWHLKIEKTEKIKPLESWLKTYTVQVNEQELTICALPGVFSQTHLDAGTAVLLPYLNQVKSGRIADFGCGAGIISCYLAKANSSNIIHALDIDAFALQSTEMTFSRNGIGSDQLRLQPVTGIADAPTELDAIVSNPPFHQGIHTNYDASEGLCQNAKKHLKASGELWIVANRFLNYPILIEKHFGQCEIKTDLQGFKVLYACA
;
A
#
# COMPACT_ATOMS: atom_id res chain seq x y z
N MET A 1 -19.79 -9.67 3.30
CA MET A 1 -18.80 -9.94 4.36
C MET A 1 -17.75 -10.84 3.77
N ASP A 2 -16.47 -10.56 4.07
CA ASP A 2 -15.34 -11.34 3.60
C ASP A 2 -15.36 -12.75 4.21
N PRO A 3 -15.03 -13.81 3.45
CA PRO A 3 -14.98 -15.18 3.97
C PRO A 3 -14.06 -15.37 5.18
N ARG A 4 -12.98 -14.59 5.30
CA ARG A 4 -12.05 -14.62 6.43
C ARG A 4 -12.70 -14.07 7.69
N SER A 5 -13.47 -13.00 7.58
CA SER A 5 -14.26 -12.42 8.67
C SER A 5 -15.30 -13.42 9.20
N GLU A 6 -16.01 -14.10 8.30
CA GLU A 6 -16.99 -15.12 8.68
C GLU A 6 -16.36 -16.31 9.44
N VAL A 7 -15.13 -16.68 9.08
CA VAL A 7 -14.38 -17.73 9.80
C VAL A 7 -14.00 -17.29 11.22
N ILE A 8 -13.67 -16.01 11.44
CA ILE A 8 -13.40 -15.48 12.78
C ILE A 8 -14.67 -15.51 13.64
N LEU A 9 -15.80 -15.04 13.11
CA LEU A 9 -17.07 -15.00 13.87
C LEU A 9 -17.51 -16.39 14.36
N ARG A 10 -17.27 -17.45 13.57
CA ARG A 10 -17.51 -18.84 13.98
C ARG A 10 -16.69 -19.29 15.19
N GLN A 11 -15.56 -18.61 15.46
CA GLN A 11 -14.61 -18.93 16.52
C GLN A 11 -14.50 -17.79 17.55
N GLN A 12 -15.50 -16.90 17.63
CA GLN A 12 -15.49 -15.74 18.52
C GLN A 12 -15.34 -16.09 20.01
N ASN A 13 -15.70 -17.32 20.41
CA ASN A 13 -15.53 -17.82 21.79
C ASN A 13 -14.05 -17.91 22.23
N TYR A 14 -13.10 -17.86 21.29
CA TYR A 14 -11.67 -17.80 21.60
C TYR A 14 -11.17 -16.35 21.83
N LEU A 15 -12.00 -15.36 21.50
CA LEU A 15 -11.66 -13.95 21.61
C LEU A 15 -12.00 -13.41 23.00
N LYS A 16 -11.16 -12.51 23.53
CA LYS A 16 -11.39 -11.85 24.82
C LYS A 16 -10.52 -10.60 24.98
N GLY A 17 -11.03 -9.65 25.76
CA GLY A 17 -10.29 -8.44 26.13
C GLY A 17 -10.03 -7.53 24.93
N ARG A 18 -8.85 -6.91 24.91
CA ARG A 18 -8.42 -5.99 23.85
C ARG A 18 -7.88 -6.78 22.67
N VAL A 19 -8.58 -6.74 21.55
CA VAL A 19 -8.26 -7.49 20.34
C VAL A 19 -7.83 -6.53 19.23
N LEU A 20 -6.60 -6.69 18.76
CA LEU A 20 -6.10 -5.98 17.59
C LEU A 20 -6.36 -6.78 16.32
N LEU A 21 -7.20 -6.27 15.43
CA LEU A 21 -7.39 -6.81 14.09
C LEU A 21 -6.38 -6.16 13.13
N ILE A 22 -5.46 -6.95 12.60
CA ILE A 22 -4.37 -6.48 11.73
C ILE A 22 -4.72 -6.79 10.29
N ASN A 23 -4.80 -5.76 9.45
CA ASN A 23 -5.12 -5.83 8.02
C ASN A 23 -6.50 -6.47 7.73
N ALA A 24 -7.46 -6.26 8.64
CA ALA A 24 -8.82 -6.72 8.45
C ALA A 24 -9.51 -5.98 7.30
N PRO A 25 -10.33 -6.67 6.49
CA PRO A 25 -11.14 -6.01 5.47
C PRO A 25 -12.14 -5.06 6.14
N ASN A 26 -12.41 -3.91 5.53
CA ASN A 26 -13.49 -3.03 5.98
C ASN A 26 -14.87 -3.66 5.71
N ASP A 27 -15.33 -4.49 6.63
CA ASP A 27 -16.65 -5.11 6.60
C ASP A 27 -17.29 -5.17 8.00
N ALA A 28 -18.43 -5.84 8.12
CA ALA A 28 -19.21 -5.87 9.36
C ALA A 28 -18.61 -6.75 10.48
N LEU A 29 -17.38 -7.28 10.34
CA LEU A 29 -16.74 -8.13 11.36
C LEU A 29 -16.76 -7.49 12.74
N VAL A 30 -16.22 -6.28 12.87
CA VAL A 30 -16.07 -5.60 14.17
C VAL A 30 -17.43 -5.36 14.82
N SER A 31 -18.42 -4.93 14.03
CA SER A 31 -19.79 -4.69 14.52
C SER A 31 -20.54 -5.95 14.96
N GLN A 32 -20.07 -7.14 14.58
CA GLN A 32 -20.68 -8.42 14.92
C GLN A 32 -19.93 -9.16 16.04
N LEU A 33 -18.79 -8.64 16.50
CA LEU A 33 -18.11 -9.21 17.65
C LEU A 33 -18.94 -8.99 18.93
N PRO A 34 -18.83 -9.88 19.93
CA PRO A 34 -19.46 -9.70 21.22
C PRO A 34 -19.03 -8.37 21.87
N THR A 35 -19.95 -7.71 22.59
CA THR A 35 -19.74 -6.38 23.17
C THR A 35 -18.62 -6.32 24.22
N GLU A 36 -18.27 -7.45 24.81
CA GLU A 36 -17.16 -7.62 25.76
C GLU A 36 -15.78 -7.61 25.09
N ILE A 37 -15.73 -7.67 23.75
CA ILE A 37 -14.48 -7.59 22.98
C ILE A 37 -14.19 -6.13 22.66
N ASP A 38 -13.10 -5.60 23.22
CA ASP A 38 -12.59 -4.28 22.88
C ASP A 38 -11.73 -4.38 21.61
N ALA A 39 -12.39 -4.25 20.46
CA ALA A 39 -11.78 -4.43 19.15
C ALA A 39 -11.26 -3.10 18.58
N SER A 40 -10.03 -3.13 18.06
CA SER A 40 -9.44 -2.05 17.27
C SER A 40 -8.74 -2.61 16.03
N VAL A 41 -8.46 -1.74 15.06
CA VAL A 41 -7.86 -2.13 13.79
C VAL A 41 -6.50 -1.48 13.59
N TRP A 42 -5.51 -2.24 13.15
CA TRP A 42 -4.28 -1.72 12.57
C TRP A 42 -4.24 -2.06 11.09
N THR A 43 -4.15 -1.04 10.23
CA THR A 43 -4.06 -1.19 8.79
C THR A 43 -3.05 -0.21 8.22
N TRP A 44 -2.46 -0.56 7.08
CA TRP A 44 -1.63 0.32 6.27
C TRP A 44 -2.35 0.72 4.98
N ASN A 45 -3.62 0.34 4.81
CA ASN A 45 -4.46 0.79 3.70
C ASN A 45 -5.35 1.96 4.17
N TYR A 46 -5.20 3.11 3.53
CA TYR A 46 -5.88 4.33 3.95
C TYR A 46 -7.40 4.29 3.73
N ALA A 47 -7.88 3.63 2.67
CA ALA A 47 -9.32 3.47 2.44
C ALA A 47 -9.97 2.59 3.52
N ASP A 48 -9.32 1.49 3.90
CA ASP A 48 -9.80 0.65 5.01
C ASP A 48 -9.81 1.44 6.32
N TYR A 49 -8.73 2.19 6.60
CA TYR A 49 -8.65 3.06 7.78
C TYR A 49 -9.82 4.05 7.84
N GLN A 50 -10.06 4.80 6.75
CA GLN A 50 -11.17 5.75 6.69
C GLN A 50 -12.52 5.05 6.87
N GLY A 51 -12.71 3.88 6.24
CA GLY A 51 -13.92 3.10 6.41
C GLY A 51 -14.18 2.73 7.87
N PHE A 52 -13.15 2.33 8.62
CA PHE A 52 -13.30 1.97 10.04
C PHE A 52 -13.58 3.20 10.91
N VAL A 53 -12.87 4.30 10.69
CA VAL A 53 -13.11 5.56 11.40
C VAL A 53 -14.53 6.07 11.16
N ASN A 54 -15.02 6.04 9.91
CA ASN A 54 -16.37 6.46 9.55
C ASN A 54 -17.45 5.56 10.17
N ALA A 55 -17.13 4.28 10.42
CA ALA A 55 -17.99 3.34 11.13
C ALA A 55 -17.88 3.45 12.67
N GLY A 56 -17.08 4.39 13.20
CA GLY A 56 -16.86 4.57 14.63
C GLY A 56 -15.97 3.51 15.29
N THR A 57 -15.24 2.72 14.49
CA THR A 57 -14.30 1.71 14.98
C THR A 57 -12.92 2.33 15.23
N PRO A 58 -12.30 2.16 16.42
CA PRO A 58 -10.92 2.58 16.65
C PRO A 58 -9.97 1.94 15.63
N ALA A 59 -9.26 2.77 14.88
CA ALA A 59 -8.36 2.33 13.83
C ALA A 59 -7.04 3.11 13.83
N HIS A 60 -5.97 2.45 13.40
CA HIS A 60 -4.61 2.98 13.32
C HIS A 60 -4.09 2.82 11.89
N PHE A 61 -3.78 3.94 11.23
CA PHE A 61 -3.08 3.98 9.94
C PHE A 61 -1.59 4.26 10.18
N SER A 62 -0.76 3.22 10.10
CA SER A 62 0.68 3.33 10.38
C SER A 62 1.46 2.13 9.85
N VAL A 63 2.78 2.30 9.68
CA VAL A 63 3.73 1.20 9.48
C VAL A 63 4.17 0.56 10.81
N GLU A 64 3.93 1.22 11.94
CA GLU A 64 4.32 0.78 13.28
C GLU A 64 3.17 0.14 14.06
N PHE A 65 3.51 -0.68 15.04
CA PHE A 65 2.53 -1.25 15.96
C PHE A 65 1.86 -0.13 16.79
N PRO A 66 0.54 -0.18 17.02
CA PRO A 66 -0.12 0.82 17.86
C PRO A 66 0.45 0.82 19.29
N SER A 67 0.58 2.00 19.90
CA SER A 67 1.16 2.15 21.24
C SER A 67 0.32 1.55 22.37
N GLN A 68 -0.92 1.12 22.09
CA GLN A 68 -1.81 0.49 23.05
C GLN A 68 -1.39 -0.95 23.35
N GLU A 69 -1.61 -1.41 24.59
CA GLU A 69 -1.47 -2.83 24.91
C GLU A 69 -2.70 -3.63 24.45
N PHE A 70 -2.45 -4.81 23.90
CA PHE A 70 -3.50 -5.75 23.47
C PHE A 70 -3.36 -7.08 24.18
N ASP A 71 -4.49 -7.78 24.34
CA ASP A 71 -4.55 -9.11 24.92
C ASP A 71 -4.44 -10.20 23.84
N GLN A 72 -4.88 -9.87 22.62
CA GLN A 72 -4.83 -10.75 21.46
C GLN A 72 -4.63 -9.98 20.16
N ALA A 73 -4.05 -10.64 19.16
CA ALA A 73 -3.94 -10.12 17.80
C ALA A 73 -4.53 -11.10 16.78
N ILE A 74 -5.29 -10.60 15.81
CA ILE A 74 -5.82 -11.38 14.69
C ILE A 74 -5.21 -10.83 13.40
N ILE A 75 -4.33 -11.61 12.77
CA ILE A 75 -3.64 -11.23 11.54
C ILE A 75 -4.39 -11.78 10.34
N PHE A 76 -4.92 -10.88 9.52
CA PHE A 76 -5.37 -11.22 8.18
C PHE A 76 -4.15 -11.29 7.26
N VAL A 77 -3.80 -12.51 6.85
CA VAL A 77 -2.56 -12.78 6.13
C VAL A 77 -2.43 -11.85 4.92
N PRO A 78 -1.39 -10.99 4.89
CA PRO A 78 -1.15 -10.15 3.74
C PRO A 78 -0.65 -11.00 2.56
N LYS A 79 -0.80 -10.47 1.34
CA LYS A 79 -0.31 -11.16 0.13
C LYS A 79 1.22 -11.31 0.12
N SER A 80 1.94 -10.33 0.68
CA SER A 80 3.40 -10.32 0.75
C SER A 80 3.90 -11.15 1.92
N LYS A 81 4.76 -12.13 1.63
CA LYS A 81 5.45 -12.93 2.65
C LYS A 81 6.37 -12.06 3.52
N GLU A 82 7.12 -11.14 2.91
CA GLU A 82 8.04 -10.27 3.65
C GLU A 82 7.28 -9.32 4.59
N LEU A 83 6.11 -8.85 4.17
CA LEU A 83 5.25 -8.06 5.05
C LEU A 83 4.72 -8.91 6.20
N LEU A 84 4.29 -10.16 5.95
CA LEU A 84 3.92 -11.06 7.04
C LEU A 84 5.10 -11.31 8.01
N ASN A 85 6.33 -11.47 7.52
CA ASN A 85 7.50 -11.63 8.39
C ASN A 85 7.66 -10.41 9.32
N TYR A 86 7.51 -9.20 8.77
CA TYR A 86 7.54 -7.96 9.56
C TYR A 86 6.43 -7.92 10.61
N ILE A 87 5.18 -8.16 10.20
CA ILE A 87 4.03 -8.13 11.10
C ILE A 87 4.16 -9.17 12.22
N LEU A 88 4.57 -10.40 11.90
CA LEU A 88 4.81 -11.44 12.91
C LEU A 88 5.91 -11.03 13.89
N HIS A 89 7.04 -10.51 13.40
CA HIS A 89 8.13 -10.05 14.27
C HIS A 89 7.65 -8.96 15.23
N VAL A 90 6.93 -7.96 14.71
CA VAL A 90 6.46 -6.82 15.48
C VAL A 90 5.40 -7.25 16.50
N VAL A 91 4.43 -8.09 16.12
CA VAL A 91 3.43 -8.65 17.03
C VAL A 91 4.10 -9.46 18.14
N MET A 92 5.04 -10.35 17.82
CA MET A 92 5.75 -11.16 18.81
C MET A 92 6.72 -10.35 19.69
N SER A 93 7.04 -9.12 19.31
CA SER A 93 7.86 -8.20 20.12
C SER A 93 7.03 -7.38 21.11
N HIS A 94 5.72 -7.21 20.86
CA HIS A 94 4.84 -6.38 21.69
C HIS A 94 3.91 -7.20 22.58
N LEU A 95 3.47 -8.38 22.11
CA LEU A 95 2.66 -9.28 22.92
C LEU A 95 3.53 -10.07 23.90
N LYS A 96 2.94 -10.43 25.04
CA LYS A 96 3.55 -11.13 26.16
C LYS A 96 3.34 -12.65 26.02
N ILE A 97 4.17 -13.42 26.74
CA ILE A 97 3.96 -14.86 26.92
C ILE A 97 2.53 -15.12 27.39
N ASP A 98 1.96 -16.24 26.94
CA ASP A 98 0.58 -16.68 27.19
C ASP A 98 -0.54 -15.89 26.49
N GLN A 99 -0.25 -14.79 25.81
CA GLN A 99 -1.23 -14.10 24.96
C GLN A 99 -1.48 -14.86 23.65
N SER A 100 -2.63 -14.59 23.00
CA SER A 100 -3.06 -15.31 21.80
C SER A 100 -2.77 -14.51 20.53
N VAL A 101 -2.24 -15.20 19.53
CA VAL A 101 -2.15 -14.71 18.14
C VAL A 101 -2.96 -15.63 17.25
N PHE A 102 -3.83 -15.03 16.45
CA PHE A 102 -4.62 -15.70 15.45
C PHE A 102 -4.15 -15.30 14.06
N LEU A 103 -4.21 -16.23 13.12
CA LEU A 103 -3.85 -15.99 11.74
C LEU A 103 -4.95 -16.55 10.84
N VAL A 104 -5.58 -15.67 10.07
CA VAL A 104 -6.69 -15.98 9.16
C VAL A 104 -6.31 -15.65 7.72
N GLY A 105 -6.68 -16.51 6.79
CA GLY A 105 -6.42 -16.28 5.38
C GLY A 105 -6.99 -17.35 4.47
N GLU A 106 -6.91 -17.10 3.17
CA GLU A 106 -7.35 -18.04 2.15
C GLU A 106 -6.35 -19.19 1.95
N LYS A 107 -6.86 -20.38 1.64
CA LYS A 107 -6.05 -21.54 1.25
C LYS A 107 -5.21 -21.24 0.02
N LYS A 108 -5.81 -20.65 -1.01
CA LYS A 108 -5.10 -20.23 -2.22
C LYS A 108 -4.14 -19.06 -1.98
N GLY A 109 -4.40 -18.25 -0.95
CA GLY A 109 -3.50 -17.22 -0.45
C GLY A 109 -2.34 -17.72 0.40
N GLY A 110 -2.20 -19.04 0.59
CA GLY A 110 -1.06 -19.63 1.29
C GLY A 110 -1.12 -19.55 2.82
N VAL A 111 -2.31 -19.40 3.40
CA VAL A 111 -2.52 -19.30 4.86
C VAL A 111 -1.86 -20.44 5.65
N GLU A 112 -1.82 -21.66 5.13
CA GLU A 112 -1.18 -22.79 5.81
C GLU A 112 0.34 -22.59 5.92
N ARG A 113 0.97 -22.09 4.87
CA ARG A 113 2.40 -21.77 4.88
C ARG A 113 2.69 -20.58 5.81
N ALA A 114 1.79 -19.60 5.83
CA ALA A 114 1.85 -18.48 6.77
C ALA A 114 1.78 -18.96 8.23
N ALA A 115 0.82 -19.83 8.57
CA ALA A 115 0.67 -20.38 9.91
C ALA A 115 1.88 -21.20 10.38
N LYS A 116 2.59 -21.89 9.49
CA LYS A 116 3.84 -22.61 9.84
C LYS A 116 4.94 -21.67 10.38
N GLN A 117 4.90 -20.38 10.05
CA GLN A 117 5.86 -19.41 10.59
C GLN A 117 5.64 -19.16 12.09
N LEU A 118 4.43 -19.39 12.61
CA LEU A 118 4.13 -19.25 14.04
C LEU A 118 4.81 -20.35 14.89
N GLN A 119 5.25 -21.46 14.29
CA GLN A 119 5.85 -22.59 15.02
C GLN A 119 7.14 -22.24 15.75
N SER A 120 7.85 -21.18 15.33
CA SER A 120 9.04 -20.70 16.06
C SER A 120 8.71 -20.05 17.40
N PHE A 121 7.42 -19.76 17.66
CA PHE A 121 6.94 -19.04 18.84
C PHE A 121 6.08 -19.90 19.78
N GLY A 122 5.83 -21.16 19.42
CA GLY A 122 5.11 -22.13 20.25
C GLY A 122 4.24 -23.10 19.43
N LYS A 123 3.40 -23.87 20.12
CA LYS A 123 2.51 -24.84 19.48
C LYS A 123 1.34 -24.14 18.77
N ILE A 124 1.16 -24.45 17.49
CA ILE A 124 0.04 -23.94 16.67
C ILE A 124 -1.14 -24.92 16.65
N LEU A 125 -2.36 -24.38 16.61
CA LEU A 125 -3.61 -25.12 16.46
C LEU A 125 -4.39 -24.56 15.27
N LYS A 126 -4.91 -25.45 14.42
CA LYS A 126 -5.87 -25.07 13.38
C LYS A 126 -7.28 -25.11 13.99
N LEU A 127 -7.89 -23.95 14.17
CA LEU A 127 -9.22 -23.81 14.78
C LEU A 127 -10.35 -24.03 13.78
N ASP A 128 -10.19 -23.57 12.55
CA ASP A 128 -11.23 -23.69 11.52
C ASP A 128 -10.63 -23.83 10.11
N SER A 129 -11.40 -24.43 9.21
CA SER A 129 -11.13 -24.56 7.79
C SER A 129 -12.46 -24.60 7.03
N ALA A 130 -13.02 -23.43 6.74
CA ALA A 130 -14.28 -23.27 6.01
C ALA A 130 -14.15 -22.18 4.95
N ARG A 131 -15.06 -22.15 3.97
CA ARG A 131 -15.17 -21.08 2.96
C ARG A 131 -13.87 -20.76 2.23
N HIS A 132 -13.10 -21.80 1.90
CA HIS A 132 -11.75 -21.70 1.31
C HIS A 132 -10.72 -20.93 2.16
N CYS A 133 -11.00 -20.69 3.44
CA CYS A 133 -10.13 -20.04 4.41
C CYS A 133 -9.70 -21.02 5.52
N GLN A 134 -8.72 -20.62 6.32
CA GLN A 134 -8.32 -21.30 7.54
C GLN A 134 -8.09 -20.27 8.65
N LEU A 135 -8.36 -20.67 9.90
CA LEU A 135 -7.98 -19.93 11.10
C LEU A 135 -7.02 -20.77 11.93
N TRP A 136 -5.91 -20.15 12.28
CA TRP A 136 -4.87 -20.74 13.12
C TRP A 136 -4.72 -19.92 14.40
N HIS A 137 -4.36 -20.60 15.48
CA HIS A 137 -4.15 -20.02 16.79
C HIS A 137 -2.80 -20.48 17.34
N LEU A 138 -2.10 -19.54 17.95
CA LEU A 138 -0.90 -19.74 18.74
C LEU A 138 -1.13 -19.08 20.10
N LYS A 139 -0.78 -19.79 21.16
CA LYS A 139 -0.49 -19.16 22.46
C LYS A 139 1.02 -18.92 22.53
N ILE A 140 1.45 -17.68 22.81
CA ILE A 140 2.87 -17.30 22.71
C ILE A 140 3.68 -18.00 23.82
N GLU A 141 4.67 -18.79 23.42
CA GLU A 141 5.66 -19.44 24.30
C GLU A 141 7.05 -18.79 24.19
N LYS A 142 7.28 -18.00 23.14
CA LYS A 142 8.52 -17.25 22.90
C LYS A 142 8.22 -15.91 22.24
N THR A 143 8.84 -14.85 22.74
CA THR A 143 8.74 -13.48 22.19
C THR A 143 9.98 -13.09 21.38
N GLU A 144 9.89 -11.97 20.67
CA GLU A 144 10.99 -11.33 19.95
C GLU A 144 11.45 -10.02 20.61
N LYS A 145 12.63 -9.56 20.24
CA LYS A 145 13.05 -8.19 20.53
C LYS A 145 12.72 -7.30 19.35
N ILE A 146 12.11 -6.15 19.61
CA ILE A 146 11.78 -5.19 18.55
C ILE A 146 13.05 -4.79 17.79
N LYS A 147 12.95 -4.77 16.46
CA LYS A 147 13.99 -4.28 15.55
C LYS A 147 13.55 -2.94 14.98
N PRO A 148 14.47 -2.01 14.73
CA PRO A 148 14.12 -0.76 14.07
C PRO A 148 13.60 -1.05 12.65
N LEU A 149 12.70 -0.20 12.16
CA LEU A 149 12.00 -0.40 10.88
C LEU A 149 12.99 -0.54 9.71
N GLU A 150 14.10 0.19 9.75
CA GLU A 150 15.18 0.19 8.76
C GLU A 150 15.83 -1.19 8.60
N SER A 151 15.74 -2.08 9.60
CA SER A 151 16.23 -3.46 9.48
C SER A 151 15.45 -4.29 8.45
N TRP A 152 14.27 -3.84 8.07
CA TRP A 152 13.39 -4.49 7.10
C TRP A 152 13.50 -3.88 5.70
N LEU A 153 14.28 -2.81 5.56
CA LEU A 153 14.43 -2.08 4.33
C LEU A 153 15.21 -2.90 3.30
N LYS A 154 14.73 -2.90 2.06
CA LYS A 154 15.52 -3.29 0.89
C LYS A 154 15.96 -2.04 0.16
N THR A 155 17.22 -2.02 -0.25
CA THR A 155 17.78 -0.92 -1.02
C THR A 155 18.34 -1.42 -2.34
N TYR A 156 18.07 -0.70 -3.42
CA TYR A 156 18.66 -0.94 -4.73
C TYR A 156 18.86 0.40 -5.45
N THR A 157 19.77 0.42 -6.40
CA THR A 157 20.06 1.61 -7.21
C THR A 157 19.33 1.54 -8.55
N VAL A 158 18.85 2.67 -9.02
CA VAL A 158 18.28 2.83 -10.37
C VAL A 158 19.01 3.94 -11.08
N GLN A 159 19.50 3.64 -12.28
CA GLN A 159 20.12 4.62 -13.16
C GLN A 159 19.05 5.15 -14.12
N VAL A 160 18.83 6.46 -14.11
CA VAL A 160 17.87 7.15 -14.98
C VAL A 160 18.53 8.36 -15.59
N ASN A 161 18.68 8.36 -16.92
CA ASN A 161 19.43 9.38 -17.64
C ASN A 161 20.85 9.53 -17.03
N GLU A 162 21.19 10.72 -16.53
CA GLU A 162 22.48 11.00 -15.89
C GLU A 162 22.42 10.92 -14.35
N GLN A 163 21.33 10.41 -13.79
CA GLN A 163 21.09 10.37 -12.34
C GLN A 163 21.04 8.94 -11.80
N GLU A 164 21.83 8.70 -10.74
CA GLU A 164 21.66 7.54 -9.88
C GLU A 164 20.66 7.84 -8.76
N LEU A 165 19.70 6.95 -8.55
CA LEU A 165 18.71 7.01 -7.48
C LEU A 165 18.93 5.83 -6.54
N THR A 166 19.04 6.08 -5.23
CA THR A 166 19.03 5.00 -4.23
C THR A 166 17.62 4.80 -3.70
N ILE A 167 16.97 3.70 -4.07
CA ILE A 167 15.59 3.41 -3.69
C ILE A 167 15.56 2.62 -2.39
N CYS A 168 14.66 3.01 -1.49
CA CYS A 168 14.42 2.41 -0.19
C CYS A 168 13.00 1.83 -0.18
N ALA A 169 12.85 0.52 -0.03
CA ALA A 169 11.55 -0.15 -0.10
C ALA A 169 11.31 -1.05 1.12
N LEU A 170 10.27 -0.71 1.89
CA LEU A 170 9.79 -1.49 3.02
C LEU A 170 9.01 -2.74 2.57
N PRO A 171 8.80 -3.72 3.47
CA PRO A 171 8.04 -4.93 3.16
C PRO A 171 6.65 -4.66 2.60
N GLY A 172 6.31 -5.32 1.50
CA GLY A 172 4.97 -5.25 0.90
C GLY A 172 4.75 -4.12 -0.08
N VAL A 173 5.67 -3.15 -0.17
CA VAL A 173 5.64 -2.11 -1.20
C VAL A 173 5.83 -2.72 -2.59
N PHE A 174 5.14 -2.17 -3.58
CA PHE A 174 5.24 -2.61 -4.97
C PHE A 174 6.69 -2.59 -5.48
N SER A 175 7.08 -3.64 -6.19
CA SER A 175 8.43 -3.82 -6.73
C SER A 175 9.56 -3.61 -5.69
N GLN A 176 9.40 -4.19 -4.49
CA GLN A 176 10.32 -4.00 -3.36
C GLN A 176 11.81 -4.26 -3.66
N THR A 177 12.14 -5.13 -4.62
CA THR A 177 13.52 -5.59 -4.86
C THR A 177 14.14 -5.12 -6.17
N HIS A 178 13.37 -4.49 -7.05
CA HIS A 178 13.83 -4.12 -8.39
C HIS A 178 12.97 -3.01 -8.98
N LEU A 179 13.45 -2.39 -10.06
CA LEU A 179 12.65 -1.45 -10.85
C LEU A 179 11.51 -2.19 -11.57
N ASP A 180 10.28 -1.68 -11.42
CA ASP A 180 9.12 -2.18 -12.18
C ASP A 180 9.29 -1.94 -13.68
N ALA A 181 8.85 -2.90 -14.50
CA ALA A 181 8.97 -2.82 -15.95
C ALA A 181 8.15 -1.67 -16.55
N GLY A 182 6.95 -1.39 -16.01
CA GLY A 182 6.14 -0.25 -16.44
C GLY A 182 6.82 1.06 -16.10
N THR A 183 7.25 1.23 -14.84
CA THR A 183 8.03 2.42 -14.45
C THR A 183 9.29 2.58 -15.32
N ALA A 184 10.01 1.49 -15.62
CA ALA A 184 11.20 1.54 -16.48
C ALA A 184 10.91 2.11 -17.88
N VAL A 185 9.75 1.81 -18.47
CA VAL A 185 9.34 2.35 -19.77
C VAL A 185 8.98 3.85 -19.67
N LEU A 186 8.50 4.33 -18.51
CA LEU A 186 8.18 5.73 -18.25
C LEU A 186 9.41 6.62 -18.01
N LEU A 187 10.41 6.10 -17.28
CA LEU A 187 11.57 6.87 -16.80
C LEU A 187 12.26 7.75 -17.87
N PRO A 188 12.49 7.29 -19.12
CA PRO A 188 13.14 8.10 -20.15
C PRO A 188 12.38 9.38 -20.52
N TYR A 189 11.07 9.44 -20.24
CA TYR A 189 10.21 10.57 -20.57
C TYR A 189 10.05 11.56 -19.41
N LEU A 190 10.50 11.23 -18.19
CA LEU A 190 10.29 12.08 -17.03
C LEU A 190 11.03 13.42 -17.09
N ASN A 191 12.07 13.55 -17.92
CA ASN A 191 12.73 14.84 -18.17
C ASN A 191 11.86 15.82 -18.98
N GLN A 192 10.77 15.36 -19.59
CA GLN A 192 9.82 16.18 -20.34
C GLN A 192 8.66 16.68 -19.47
N VAL A 193 8.50 16.13 -18.26
CA VAL A 193 7.41 16.51 -17.35
C VAL A 193 7.58 17.97 -16.93
N LYS A 194 6.51 18.75 -17.05
CA LYS A 194 6.47 20.14 -16.61
C LYS A 194 6.87 20.29 -15.14
N SER A 195 7.84 21.16 -14.91
CA SER A 195 8.29 21.51 -13.56
C SER A 195 7.25 22.33 -12.80
N GLY A 196 7.29 22.28 -11.46
CA GLY A 196 6.39 23.01 -10.58
C GLY A 196 5.82 22.12 -9.48
N ARG A 197 4.50 22.19 -9.27
CA ARG A 197 3.77 21.32 -8.32
C ARG A 197 3.35 20.05 -9.04
N ILE A 198 3.94 18.92 -8.67
CA ILE A 198 3.75 17.66 -9.39
C ILE A 198 3.17 16.62 -8.44
N ALA A 199 2.12 15.92 -8.85
CA ALA A 199 1.65 14.75 -8.13
C ALA A 199 2.22 13.46 -8.73
N ASP A 200 2.79 12.60 -7.89
CA ASP A 200 3.08 11.21 -8.19
C ASP A 200 1.98 10.36 -7.56
N PHE A 201 1.02 9.91 -8.38
CA PHE A 201 -0.17 9.19 -7.92
C PHE A 201 0.08 7.68 -7.93
N GLY A 202 0.13 7.08 -6.74
CA GLY A 202 0.65 5.72 -6.51
C GLY A 202 2.18 5.71 -6.42
N CYS A 203 2.74 6.54 -5.54
CA CYS A 203 4.17 6.82 -5.50
C CYS A 203 5.04 5.59 -5.15
N GLY A 204 4.49 4.57 -4.49
CA GLY A 204 5.20 3.33 -4.17
C GLY A 204 6.48 3.59 -3.36
N ALA A 205 7.62 3.07 -3.82
CA ALA A 205 8.92 3.33 -3.19
C ALA A 205 9.53 4.70 -3.54
N GLY A 206 8.82 5.53 -4.30
CA GLY A 206 9.21 6.91 -4.61
C GLY A 206 10.16 7.07 -5.78
N ILE A 207 10.21 6.13 -6.74
CA ILE A 207 11.15 6.19 -7.88
C ILE A 207 10.86 7.42 -8.76
N ILE A 208 9.60 7.58 -9.18
CA ILE A 208 9.15 8.70 -10.02
C ILE A 208 9.31 10.01 -9.24
N SER A 209 8.78 10.06 -8.01
CA SER A 209 8.94 11.18 -7.08
C SER A 209 10.40 11.63 -6.91
N CYS A 210 11.31 10.69 -6.62
CA CYS A 210 12.72 10.98 -6.37
C CYS A 210 13.42 11.52 -7.63
N TYR A 211 13.14 10.94 -8.79
CA TYR A 211 13.68 11.44 -10.05
C TYR A 211 13.23 12.88 -10.33
N LEU A 212 11.92 13.15 -10.24
CA LEU A 212 11.37 14.47 -10.55
C LEU A 212 11.86 15.55 -9.57
N ALA A 213 12.06 15.22 -8.29
CA ALA A 213 12.66 16.13 -7.32
C ALA A 213 14.13 16.44 -7.67
N LYS A 214 14.94 15.44 -8.05
CA LYS A 214 16.35 15.63 -8.44
C LYS A 214 16.50 16.32 -9.81
N ALA A 215 15.53 16.18 -10.70
CA ALA A 215 15.56 16.82 -12.02
C ALA A 215 15.45 18.35 -11.93
N ASN A 216 14.76 18.87 -10.91
CA ASN A 216 14.65 20.31 -10.67
C ASN A 216 14.41 20.61 -9.19
N SER A 217 15.32 21.35 -8.56
CA SER A 217 15.25 21.73 -7.13
C SER A 217 14.06 22.62 -6.78
N SER A 218 13.40 23.23 -7.77
CA SER A 218 12.18 24.02 -7.57
C SER A 218 10.90 23.17 -7.58
N ASN A 219 10.99 21.88 -7.93
CA ASN A 219 9.82 21.01 -7.93
C ASN A 219 9.34 20.74 -6.51
N ILE A 220 8.02 20.79 -6.33
CA ILE A 220 7.32 20.34 -5.13
C ILE A 220 6.55 19.08 -5.51
N ILE A 221 7.00 17.95 -4.99
CA ILE A 221 6.45 16.63 -5.26
C ILE A 221 5.40 16.29 -4.21
N HIS A 222 4.17 16.15 -4.64
CA HIS A 222 3.08 15.54 -3.90
C HIS A 222 3.09 14.03 -4.17
N ALA A 223 3.68 13.27 -3.25
CA ALA A 223 3.73 11.82 -3.33
C ALA A 223 2.46 11.24 -2.67
N LEU A 224 1.60 10.65 -3.49
CA LEU A 224 0.27 10.20 -3.09
C LEU A 224 0.22 8.68 -3.15
N ASP A 225 -0.22 8.03 -2.07
CA ASP A 225 -0.42 6.57 -2.07
C ASP A 225 -1.52 6.18 -1.09
N ILE A 226 -2.13 5.01 -1.32
CA ILE A 226 -3.08 4.42 -0.37
C ILE A 226 -2.35 3.69 0.76
N ASP A 227 -1.09 3.30 0.53
CA ASP A 227 -0.32 2.40 1.37
C ASP A 227 0.68 3.15 2.28
N ALA A 228 0.59 2.95 3.60
CA ALA A 228 1.48 3.61 4.56
C ALA A 228 2.95 3.20 4.38
N PHE A 229 3.24 1.94 4.01
CA PHE A 229 4.61 1.48 3.74
C PHE A 229 5.18 2.12 2.47
N ALA A 230 4.34 2.39 1.47
CA ALA A 230 4.76 3.13 0.27
C ALA A 230 5.14 4.59 0.61
N LEU A 231 4.29 5.29 1.35
CA LEU A 231 4.60 6.66 1.79
C LEU A 231 5.90 6.72 2.61
N GLN A 232 6.07 5.81 3.57
CA GLN A 232 7.29 5.74 4.38
C GLN A 232 8.52 5.36 3.55
N SER A 233 8.38 4.47 2.56
CA SER A 233 9.45 4.10 1.63
C SER A 233 9.87 5.29 0.76
N THR A 234 8.91 6.06 0.27
CA THR A 234 9.16 7.29 -0.49
C THR A 234 9.92 8.31 0.36
N GLU A 235 9.52 8.52 1.62
CA GLU A 235 10.24 9.39 2.55
C GLU A 235 11.71 8.94 2.75
N MET A 236 11.91 7.65 3.00
CA MET A 236 13.25 7.06 3.17
C MET A 236 14.09 7.19 1.89
N THR A 237 13.49 7.01 0.71
CA THR A 237 14.14 7.25 -0.59
C THR A 237 14.59 8.71 -0.72
N PHE A 238 13.74 9.68 -0.38
CA PHE A 238 14.12 11.10 -0.44
C PHE A 238 15.29 11.42 0.49
N SER A 239 15.20 10.98 1.75
CA SER A 239 16.27 11.14 2.74
C SER A 239 17.58 10.53 2.27
N ARG A 240 17.54 9.31 1.72
CA ARG A 240 18.72 8.58 1.23
C ARG A 240 19.40 9.25 0.03
N ASN A 241 18.64 9.97 -0.79
CA ASN A 241 19.16 10.72 -1.93
C ASN A 241 19.54 12.18 -1.59
N GLY A 242 19.45 12.59 -0.32
CA GLY A 242 19.79 13.93 0.12
C GLY A 242 18.84 15.01 -0.40
N ILE A 243 17.59 14.65 -0.69
CA ILE A 243 16.57 15.57 -1.18
C ILE A 243 15.92 16.26 0.02
N GLY A 244 15.79 17.58 -0.04
CA GLY A 244 15.21 18.38 1.05
C GLY A 244 13.74 18.05 1.30
N SER A 245 13.33 18.05 2.56
CA SER A 245 11.94 17.82 2.97
C SER A 245 10.99 18.91 2.46
N ASP A 246 11.52 20.07 2.09
CA ASP A 246 10.78 21.18 1.48
C ASP A 246 10.25 20.82 0.08
N GLN A 247 10.88 19.89 -0.64
CA GLN A 247 10.41 19.38 -1.93
C GLN A 247 9.35 18.27 -1.83
N LEU A 248 9.16 17.62 -0.67
CA LEU A 248 8.26 16.47 -0.53
C LEU A 248 7.00 16.79 0.26
N ARG A 249 5.84 16.40 -0.26
CA ARG A 249 4.55 16.39 0.44
C ARG A 249 3.96 14.99 0.33
N LEU A 250 4.05 14.21 1.40
CA LEU A 250 3.43 12.90 1.50
C LEU A 250 1.97 13.04 1.87
N GLN A 251 1.10 12.31 1.18
CA GLN A 251 -0.32 12.33 1.48
C GLN A 251 -0.95 10.95 1.24
N PRO A 252 -1.60 10.37 2.26
CA PRO A 252 -2.41 9.18 2.05
C PRO A 252 -3.70 9.56 1.29
N VAL A 253 -4.06 8.78 0.28
CA VAL A 253 -5.22 9.02 -0.59
C VAL A 253 -6.02 7.75 -0.84
N THR A 254 -7.33 7.89 -1.00
CA THR A 254 -8.23 6.81 -1.43
C THR A 254 -8.45 6.81 -2.94
N GLY A 255 -8.21 7.95 -3.58
CA GLY A 255 -8.31 8.13 -5.02
C GLY A 255 -7.87 9.51 -5.44
N ILE A 256 -7.93 9.79 -6.74
CA ILE A 256 -7.49 11.07 -7.30
C ILE A 256 -8.27 12.28 -6.75
N ALA A 257 -9.50 12.07 -6.29
CA ALA A 257 -10.31 13.14 -5.70
C ALA A 257 -9.69 13.76 -4.44
N ASP A 258 -8.83 13.02 -3.74
CA ASP A 258 -8.11 13.51 -2.56
C ASP A 258 -6.85 14.30 -2.94
N ALA A 259 -6.41 14.26 -4.21
CA ALA A 259 -5.20 14.92 -4.65
C ALA A 259 -5.31 16.46 -4.52
N PRO A 260 -4.19 17.16 -4.29
CA PRO A 260 -4.16 18.63 -4.32
C PRO A 260 -4.60 19.17 -5.69
N THR A 261 -5.08 20.41 -5.71
CA THR A 261 -5.39 21.16 -6.93
C THR A 261 -4.24 22.09 -7.33
N GLU A 262 -4.37 22.72 -8.50
CA GLU A 262 -3.37 23.63 -9.07
C GLU A 262 -2.02 22.95 -9.28
N LEU A 263 -2.05 21.73 -9.82
CA LEU A 263 -0.88 20.95 -10.21
C LEU A 263 -0.41 21.33 -11.62
N ASP A 264 0.91 21.43 -11.77
CA ASP A 264 1.56 21.58 -13.07
C ASP A 264 1.64 20.24 -13.82
N ALA A 265 1.73 19.12 -13.09
CA ALA A 265 1.66 17.78 -13.66
C ALA A 265 1.10 16.73 -12.69
N ILE A 266 0.50 15.68 -13.24
CA ILE A 266 0.20 14.41 -12.57
C ILE A 266 0.94 13.32 -13.32
N VAL A 267 1.75 12.54 -12.61
CA VAL A 267 2.52 11.41 -13.14
C VAL A 267 2.08 10.15 -12.40
N SER A 268 1.89 9.03 -13.09
CA SER A 268 1.46 7.79 -12.44
C SER A 268 1.89 6.53 -13.19
N ASN A 269 2.20 5.49 -12.42
CA ASN A 269 2.15 4.09 -12.85
C ASN A 269 1.04 3.39 -12.04
N PRO A 270 -0.23 3.47 -12.48
CA PRO A 270 -1.35 2.96 -11.71
C PRO A 270 -1.24 1.45 -11.47
N PRO A 271 -1.61 0.95 -10.27
CA PRO A 271 -1.49 -0.46 -9.95
C PRO A 271 -2.33 -1.33 -10.90
N PHE A 272 -1.76 -2.48 -11.30
CA PHE A 272 -2.46 -3.49 -12.06
C PHE A 272 -2.61 -4.79 -11.24
N HIS A 273 -3.85 -5.15 -10.90
CA HIS A 273 -4.16 -6.46 -10.30
C HIS A 273 -5.18 -7.22 -11.14
N GLN A 274 -5.07 -8.54 -11.30
CA GLN A 274 -5.98 -9.30 -12.18
C GLN A 274 -7.45 -9.39 -11.69
N GLY A 275 -7.89 -8.52 -10.77
CA GLY A 275 -9.30 -8.27 -10.48
C GLY A 275 -9.87 -7.31 -11.52
N ILE A 276 -10.49 -7.87 -12.56
CA ILE A 276 -10.91 -7.15 -13.77
C ILE A 276 -11.77 -5.91 -13.43
N HIS A 277 -12.70 -5.98 -12.48
CA HIS A 277 -13.64 -4.87 -12.20
C HIS A 277 -13.01 -3.68 -11.48
N THR A 278 -12.33 -3.90 -10.35
CA THR A 278 -11.80 -2.82 -9.50
C THR A 278 -10.74 -1.96 -10.20
N ASN A 279 -10.03 -2.52 -11.19
CA ASN A 279 -9.02 -1.79 -11.95
C ASN A 279 -9.60 -0.78 -12.95
N TYR A 280 -10.73 -1.11 -13.59
CA TYR A 280 -11.35 -0.19 -14.54
C TYR A 280 -11.87 1.05 -13.81
N ASP A 281 -12.47 0.87 -12.64
CA ASP A 281 -12.99 1.97 -11.83
C ASP A 281 -11.88 2.93 -11.38
N ALA A 282 -10.74 2.41 -10.93
CA ALA A 282 -9.58 3.24 -10.54
C ALA A 282 -8.97 3.97 -11.74
N SER A 283 -8.83 3.27 -12.88
CA SER A 283 -8.28 3.84 -14.12
C SER A 283 -9.19 4.92 -14.71
N GLU A 284 -10.50 4.66 -14.76
CA GLU A 284 -11.52 5.61 -15.22
C GLU A 284 -11.62 6.79 -14.26
N GLY A 285 -11.65 6.55 -12.96
CA GLY A 285 -11.67 7.58 -11.93
C GLY A 285 -10.48 8.54 -12.04
N LEU A 286 -9.27 8.01 -12.25
CA LEU A 286 -8.07 8.81 -12.48
C LEU A 286 -8.22 9.68 -13.75
N CYS A 287 -8.53 9.09 -14.90
CA CYS A 287 -8.64 9.83 -16.15
C CYS A 287 -9.76 10.89 -16.11
N GLN A 288 -10.89 10.55 -15.49
CA GLN A 288 -12.05 11.42 -15.39
C GLN A 288 -11.81 12.65 -14.53
N ASN A 289 -11.07 12.50 -13.43
CA ASN A 289 -10.94 13.57 -12.44
C ASN A 289 -9.59 14.29 -12.48
N ALA A 290 -8.53 13.70 -13.05
CA ALA A 290 -7.19 14.30 -13.11
C ALA A 290 -7.19 15.75 -13.62
N LYS A 291 -7.96 16.04 -14.67
CA LYS A 291 -8.06 17.39 -15.25
C LYS A 291 -8.56 18.45 -14.26
N LYS A 292 -9.35 18.08 -13.24
CA LYS A 292 -9.85 19.00 -12.20
C LYS A 292 -8.76 19.44 -11.21
N HIS A 293 -7.67 18.68 -11.13
CA HIS A 293 -6.55 18.94 -10.21
C HIS A 293 -5.40 19.68 -10.89
N LEU A 294 -5.39 19.71 -12.23
CA LEU A 294 -4.38 20.37 -13.04
C LEU A 294 -4.71 21.86 -13.24
N LYS A 295 -3.67 22.69 -13.33
CA LYS A 295 -3.78 24.06 -13.85
C LYS A 295 -4.18 24.04 -15.33
N ALA A 296 -4.51 25.21 -15.86
CA ALA A 296 -4.52 25.43 -17.30
C ALA A 296 -3.16 25.01 -17.90
N SER A 297 -3.17 24.16 -18.93
CA SER A 297 -1.97 23.58 -19.52
C SER A 297 -1.12 22.74 -18.54
N GLY A 298 -1.74 22.16 -17.53
CA GLY A 298 -1.13 21.12 -16.69
C GLY A 298 -1.12 19.77 -17.41
N GLU A 299 -0.14 18.93 -17.08
CA GLU A 299 0.13 17.70 -17.83
C GLU A 299 -0.32 16.45 -17.10
N LEU A 300 -0.76 15.44 -17.85
CA LEU A 300 -1.00 14.09 -17.36
C LEU A 300 -0.03 13.13 -18.05
N TRP A 301 0.74 12.39 -17.26
CA TRP A 301 1.67 11.36 -17.72
C TRP A 301 1.32 10.02 -17.07
N ILE A 302 0.99 9.02 -17.87
CA ILE A 302 0.63 7.69 -17.37
C ILE A 302 1.43 6.63 -18.12
N VAL A 303 1.99 5.67 -17.38
CA VAL A 303 2.36 4.38 -17.96
C VAL A 303 1.35 3.30 -17.59
N ALA A 304 0.91 2.54 -18.58
CA ALA A 304 -0.10 1.50 -18.37
C ALA A 304 0.15 0.30 -19.27
N ASN A 305 -0.36 -0.87 -18.86
CA ASN A 305 -0.35 -2.07 -19.70
C ASN A 305 -1.09 -1.82 -21.02
N ARG A 306 -0.55 -2.34 -22.13
CA ARG A 306 -1.04 -2.12 -23.51
C ARG A 306 -2.52 -2.38 -23.73
N PHE A 307 -3.07 -3.39 -23.05
CA PHE A 307 -4.45 -3.85 -23.21
C PHE A 307 -5.48 -3.00 -22.43
N LEU A 308 -5.02 -2.07 -21.57
CA LEU A 308 -5.92 -1.19 -20.83
C LEU A 308 -6.36 -0.03 -21.73
N ASN A 309 -7.62 0.39 -21.57
CA ASN A 309 -8.26 1.40 -22.42
C ASN A 309 -7.90 2.85 -22.03
N TYR A 310 -6.74 3.07 -21.41
CA TYR A 310 -6.30 4.42 -21.01
C TYR A 310 -6.31 5.44 -22.15
N PRO A 311 -5.86 5.15 -23.39
CA PRO A 311 -5.88 6.14 -24.46
C PRO A 311 -7.28 6.71 -24.72
N ILE A 312 -8.29 5.83 -24.77
CA ILE A 312 -9.70 6.20 -25.00
C ILE A 312 -10.24 7.00 -23.81
N LEU A 313 -9.92 6.58 -22.58
CA LEU A 313 -10.36 7.27 -21.36
C LEU A 313 -9.73 8.66 -21.24
N ILE A 314 -8.44 8.79 -21.52
CA ILE A 314 -7.74 10.07 -21.50
C ILE A 314 -8.30 10.99 -22.59
N GLU A 315 -8.44 10.52 -23.83
CA GLU A 315 -8.99 11.31 -24.94
C GLU A 315 -10.41 11.80 -24.64
N LYS A 316 -11.26 10.95 -24.06
CA LYS A 316 -12.62 11.33 -23.62
C LYS A 316 -12.65 12.51 -22.66
N HIS A 317 -11.64 12.67 -21.80
CA HIS A 317 -11.63 13.69 -20.74
C HIS A 317 -10.70 14.88 -21.01
N PHE A 318 -9.63 14.66 -21.78
CA PHE A 318 -8.64 15.69 -22.14
C PHE A 318 -8.80 16.19 -23.58
N GLY A 319 -9.61 15.52 -24.42
CA GLY A 319 -9.81 15.83 -25.83
C GLY A 319 -8.73 15.27 -26.75
N GLN A 320 -7.55 14.94 -26.22
CA GLN A 320 -6.45 14.30 -26.93
C GLN A 320 -5.64 13.42 -25.99
N CYS A 321 -5.07 12.34 -26.53
CA CYS A 321 -4.10 11.49 -25.86
C CYS A 321 -2.96 11.18 -26.83
N GLU A 322 -1.74 11.58 -26.48
CA GLU A 322 -0.54 11.23 -27.24
C GLU A 322 0.07 9.96 -26.66
N ILE A 323 0.43 9.00 -27.52
CA ILE A 323 1.19 7.81 -27.13
C ILE A 323 2.67 8.12 -27.40
N LYS A 324 3.43 8.40 -26.33
CA LYS A 324 4.88 8.68 -26.40
C LYS A 324 5.68 7.44 -26.75
N THR A 325 5.19 6.26 -26.33
CA THR A 325 5.80 4.97 -26.66
C THR A 325 4.83 3.81 -26.46
N ASP A 326 5.08 2.69 -27.15
CA ASP A 326 4.45 1.39 -26.91
C ASP A 326 5.54 0.31 -26.95
N LEU A 327 6.10 -0.01 -25.79
CA LEU A 327 7.26 -0.88 -25.64
C LEU A 327 7.07 -1.86 -24.48
N GLN A 328 7.57 -3.08 -24.66
CA GLN A 328 7.62 -4.10 -23.59
C GLN A 328 6.26 -4.42 -22.94
N GLY A 329 5.16 -4.25 -23.69
CA GLY A 329 3.80 -4.48 -23.19
C GLY A 329 3.19 -3.29 -22.45
N PHE A 330 3.86 -2.14 -22.40
CA PHE A 330 3.39 -0.91 -21.77
C PHE A 330 3.30 0.25 -22.78
N LYS A 331 2.38 1.17 -22.52
CA LYS A 331 2.27 2.45 -23.23
C LYS A 331 2.57 3.60 -22.28
N VAL A 332 3.38 4.56 -22.73
CA VAL A 332 3.52 5.87 -22.08
C VAL A 332 2.60 6.84 -22.78
N LEU A 333 1.70 7.44 -22.00
CA LEU A 333 0.59 8.26 -22.45
C LEU A 333 0.77 9.66 -21.89
N TYR A 334 0.49 10.65 -22.72
CA TYR A 334 0.59 12.07 -22.40
C TYR A 334 -0.70 12.80 -22.80
N ALA A 335 -1.15 13.71 -21.96
CA ALA A 335 -2.20 14.67 -22.28
C ALA A 335 -1.98 16.00 -21.56
N CYS A 336 -2.63 17.05 -22.05
CA CYS A 336 -2.53 18.41 -21.50
C CYS A 336 -3.94 18.96 -21.26
N ALA A 337 -4.15 19.60 -20.10
CA ALA A 337 -5.44 20.09 -19.61
C ALA A 337 -5.94 21.34 -20.34
#